data_AF-A0A3B8U9D4-F1
#
_entry.id   AF-A0A3B8U9D4-F1
#
_cell.length_a   1.000
_cell.length_b   1.000
_cell.length_c   1.000
_cell.angle_alpha   90.00
_cell.angle_beta   90.00
_cell.angle_gamma   90.00
#
_symmetry.space_group_name_H-M   'P 1'
#
loop_
_entity.id
_entity.type
_entity.pdbx_description
1 polymer ?
#
loop_
_entity_poly.entity_id
_entity_poly.type
_entity_poly.pdbx_seq_one_letter_code
_entity_poly.pdbx_strand_id
1 'polypeptide(L)'
;MNSKQIAGIVLFVLGIGMLITSHYIAGEVRSGNQEIEAGQQKIDATNKFFSVTVVTKPVGKGLTSSGQERVNAGREESAYYERVAEGLRIGGIAALIIGIGVFLFSRLKPSS
;
A
#
# COMPACT_ATOMS: atom_id res chain seq x y z
N MET A 1 -19.42 -18.63 27.43
CA MET A 1 -19.24 -18.04 26.09
C MET A 1 -19.00 -19.19 25.13
N ASN A 2 -19.83 -19.33 24.09
CA ASN A 2 -19.79 -20.50 23.22
C ASN A 2 -18.61 -20.39 22.23
N SER A 3 -18.03 -21.51 21.79
CA SER A 3 -16.88 -21.55 20.87
C SER A 3 -17.11 -20.75 19.58
N LYS A 4 -18.37 -20.65 19.11
CA LYS A 4 -18.76 -19.82 17.95
C LYS A 4 -18.65 -18.31 18.21
N GLN A 5 -18.94 -17.87 19.44
CA GLN A 5 -18.77 -16.47 19.85
C GLN A 5 -17.30 -16.10 19.97
N ILE A 6 -16.49 -17.01 20.51
CA ILE A 6 -15.02 -16.84 20.58
C ILE A 6 -14.45 -16.73 19.17
N ALA A 7 -14.85 -17.62 18.25
CA ALA A 7 -14.43 -17.54 16.85
C ALA A 7 -14.81 -16.20 16.19
N GLY A 8 -16.03 -15.70 16.43
CA GLY A 8 -16.47 -14.40 15.92
C GLY A 8 -15.63 -13.24 16.45
N ILE A 9 -15.30 -13.23 17.75
CA ILE A 9 -14.43 -12.20 18.36
C ILE A 9 -13.02 -12.27 17.79
N VAL A 10 -12.43 -13.46 17.66
CA VAL A 10 -11.08 -13.63 17.08
C VAL A 10 -11.04 -13.11 15.65
N LEU A 11 -12.04 -13.45 14.83
CA LEU A 11 -12.13 -13.01 13.45
C LEU A 11 -12.32 -11.49 13.34
N PHE A 12 -13.08 -10.90 14.27
CA PHE A 12 -13.24 -9.46 14.39
C PHE A 12 -11.93 -8.75 14.74
N VAL A 13 -11.19 -9.25 15.73
CA VAL A 13 -9.89 -8.70 16.12
C VAL A 13 -8.87 -8.80 14.98
N LEU A 14 -8.84 -9.93 14.25
CA LEU A 14 -8.03 -10.07 13.05
C LEU A 14 -8.40 -9.05 11.97
N GLY A 15 -9.69 -8.80 11.77
CA GLY A 15 -10.18 -7.76 10.86
C GLY A 15 -9.67 -6.36 11.23
N ILE A 16 -9.71 -5.99 12.52
CA ILE A 16 -9.14 -4.72 13.00
C ILE A 16 -7.64 -4.66 12.71
N GLY A 17 -6.90 -5.72 13.02
CA GLY A 17 -5.46 -5.79 12.78
C GLY A 17 -5.11 -5.57 11.30
N MET A 18 -5.85 -6.22 10.39
CA MET A 18 -5.66 -6.03 8.95
C MET A 18 -5.91 -4.57 8.50
N LEU A 19 -6.92 -3.91 9.06
CA LEU A 19 -7.20 -2.50 8.73
C LEU A 19 -6.10 -1.55 9.22
N ILE A 20 -5.60 -1.75 10.44
CA ILE A 20 -4.51 -0.93 10.98
C ILE A 20 -3.26 -1.08 10.12
N THR A 21 -2.87 -2.32 9.81
CA THR A 21 -1.70 -2.59 8.96
C THR A 21 -1.89 -2.04 7.55
N SER A 22 -3.08 -2.17 6.95
CA SER A 22 -3.41 -1.56 5.66
C SER A 22 -3.20 -0.04 5.68
N HIS A 23 -3.63 0.64 6.74
CA HIS A 23 -3.47 2.08 6.85
C HIS A 23 -1.99 2.49 6.97
N TYR A 24 -1.21 1.71 7.73
CA TYR A 24 0.23 1.94 7.86
C TYR A 24 0.95 1.79 6.51
N ILE A 25 0.70 0.69 5.79
CA ILE A 25 1.28 0.45 4.47
C ILE A 25 0.86 1.54 3.47
N ALA A 26 -0.41 1.93 3.45
CA ALA A 26 -0.89 3.00 2.58
C ALA A 26 -0.23 4.36 2.88
N GLY A 27 0.07 4.63 4.15
CA GLY A 27 0.82 5.81 4.57
C GLY A 27 2.26 5.79 4.03
N GLU A 28 2.95 4.66 4.20
CA GLU A 28 4.33 4.48 3.73
C GLU A 28 4.44 4.58 2.20
N VAL A 29 3.52 3.93 1.49
CA VAL A 29 3.42 4.02 0.01
C VAL A 29 3.22 5.46 -0.44
N ARG A 30 2.39 6.23 0.28
CA ARG A 30 2.17 7.64 -0.06
C ARG A 30 3.43 8.47 0.13
N SER A 31 4.18 8.23 1.21
CA SER A 31 5.47 8.88 1.44
C SER A 31 6.49 8.50 0.37
N GLY A 32 6.61 7.20 0.06
CA GLY A 32 7.48 6.69 -1.01
C GLY A 32 7.15 7.28 -2.38
N ASN A 33 5.86 7.39 -2.72
CA ASN A 33 5.42 8.04 -3.96
C ASN A 33 5.82 9.51 -4.04
N GLN A 34 5.79 10.26 -2.93
CA GLN A 34 6.27 11.65 -2.90
C GLN A 34 7.78 11.73 -3.14
N GLU A 35 8.57 10.83 -2.55
CA GLU A 35 10.02 10.77 -2.78
C GLU A 35 10.34 10.40 -4.23
N ILE A 36 9.58 9.47 -4.82
CA ILE A 36 9.68 9.09 -6.23
C ILE A 36 9.37 10.28 -7.13
N GLU A 37 8.31 11.04 -6.86
CA GLU A 37 7.98 12.25 -7.62
C GLU A 37 9.08 13.30 -7.52
N ALA A 38 9.61 13.54 -6.32
CA ALA A 38 10.74 14.45 -6.13
C ALA A 38 12.00 14.00 -6.89
N GLY A 39 12.25 12.68 -6.91
CA GLY A 39 13.33 12.07 -7.70
C GLY A 39 13.14 12.27 -9.21
N GLN A 40 11.93 12.04 -9.72
CA GLN A 40 11.59 12.27 -11.11
C GLN A 40 11.77 13.74 -11.50
N GLN A 41 11.31 14.68 -10.67
CA GLN A 41 11.47 16.11 -10.92
C GLN A 41 12.95 16.52 -11.00
N LYS A 42 13.82 15.93 -10.16
CA LYS A 42 15.28 16.17 -10.24
C LYS A 42 15.89 15.62 -11.53
N ILE A 43 15.45 14.43 -11.96
CA ILE A 43 15.88 13.82 -13.23
C ILE A 43 15.45 14.71 -14.40
N ASP A 44 14.20 15.17 -14.41
CA ASP A 44 13.66 16.00 -15.47
C ASP A 44 14.38 17.36 -15.52
N ALA A 45 14.65 17.97 -14.36
CA ALA A 45 15.44 19.19 -14.26
C ALA A 45 16.86 18.98 -14.82
N THR A 46 17.54 17.90 -14.43
CA THR A 46 18.88 17.56 -14.92
C THR A 46 18.87 17.35 -16.44
N ASN A 47 17.92 16.56 -16.95
CA ASN A 47 17.76 16.37 -18.39
C ASN A 47 17.51 17.68 -19.12
N LYS A 48 16.72 18.59 -18.56
CA LYS A 48 16.48 19.92 -19.12
C LYS A 48 17.77 20.75 -19.17
N PHE A 49 18.56 20.79 -18.10
CA PHE A 49 19.85 21.49 -18.05
C PHE A 49 20.89 20.95 -19.04
N PHE A 50 21.01 19.63 -19.13
CA PHE A 50 21.94 18.97 -20.05
C PHE A 50 21.40 18.83 -21.48
N SER A 51 20.14 19.21 -21.74
CA SER A 51 19.57 19.19 -23.09
C SER A 51 19.89 20.44 -23.93
N VAL A 52 20.46 21.48 -23.31
CA VAL A 52 20.66 22.81 -23.89
C VAL A 52 21.73 22.82 -24.99
N THR A 53 22.68 21.88 -24.99
CA THR A 53 23.70 21.76 -26.04
C THR A 53 23.84 20.32 -26.56
N VAL A 54 24.10 20.17 -27.87
CA VAL A 54 24.20 18.85 -28.55
C VAL A 54 25.26 17.95 -27.93
N VAL A 55 26.32 18.54 -27.36
CA VAL A 55 27.44 17.85 -26.70
C VAL A 55 27.08 17.33 -25.31
N THR A 56 26.19 18.02 -24.58
CA THR A 56 25.84 17.69 -23.17
C THR A 56 24.64 16.74 -23.06
N LYS A 57 23.82 16.64 -24.12
CA LYS A 57 22.70 15.69 -24.22
C LYS A 57 23.04 14.23 -23.87
N PRO A 58 24.07 13.60 -24.46
CA PRO A 58 24.41 12.20 -24.15
C PRO A 58 24.91 12.04 -22.70
N VAL A 59 25.59 13.05 -22.15
CA VAL A 59 26.07 13.06 -20.76
C VAL A 59 24.89 13.13 -19.78
N GLY A 60 23.92 14.01 -20.04
CA GLY A 60 22.70 14.11 -19.23
C GLY A 60 21.86 12.83 -19.22
N LYS A 61 21.73 12.17 -20.38
CA LYS A 61 21.05 10.86 -20.47
C LYS A 61 21.77 9.75 -19.71
N GLY A 62 23.10 9.69 -19.79
CA GLY A 62 23.89 8.67 -19.07
C GLY A 62 23.87 8.87 -17.55
N LEU A 63 23.84 10.12 -17.08
CA LEU A 63 23.75 10.43 -15.65
C LEU A 63 22.36 10.17 -15.06
N THR A 64 21.31 10.41 -15.84
CA THR A 64 19.92 10.27 -15.38
C THR A 64 19.35 8.86 -15.55
N SER A 65 19.94 8.01 -16.39
CA SER A 65 19.42 6.66 -16.65
C SER A 65 19.37 5.79 -15.39
N SER A 66 20.42 5.81 -14.57
CA SER A 66 20.46 5.08 -13.30
C SER A 66 19.47 5.63 -12.27
N GLY A 67 19.25 6.94 -12.27
CA GLY A 67 18.21 7.58 -11.46
C GLY A 67 16.80 7.17 -11.90
N GLN A 68 16.56 7.13 -13.22
CA GLN A 68 15.28 6.76 -13.79
C GLN A 68 14.94 5.29 -13.50
N GLU A 69 15.93 4.40 -13.55
CA GLU A 69 15.76 2.99 -13.21
C GLU A 69 15.35 2.80 -11.74
N ARG A 70 15.97 3.54 -10.80
CA ARG A 70 15.57 3.54 -9.39
C ARG A 70 14.17 4.09 -9.17
N VAL A 71 13.80 5.16 -9.87
CA VAL A 71 12.44 5.71 -9.83
C VAL A 71 11.43 4.69 -10.34
N ASN A 72 11.73 3.99 -11.43
CA ASN A 72 10.84 2.97 -11.99
C ASN A 72 10.66 1.79 -11.03
N ALA A 73 11.76 1.29 -10.45
CA ALA A 73 11.71 0.23 -9.44
C ALA A 73 10.88 0.66 -8.21
N GLY A 74 11.08 1.88 -7.72
CA GLY A 74 10.30 2.43 -6.61
C GLY A 74 8.81 2.55 -6.92
N ARG A 75 8.43 2.91 -8.17
CA ARG A 75 7.02 2.93 -8.59
C ARG A 75 6.40 1.54 -8.61
N GLU A 76 7.14 0.55 -9.10
CA GLU A 76 6.67 -0.83 -9.13
C GLU A 76 6.47 -1.39 -7.72
N GLU A 77 7.42 -1.15 -6.83
CA GLU A 77 7.33 -1.54 -5.42
C GLU A 77 6.17 -0.83 -4.71
N SER A 78 6.00 0.47 -4.95
CA SER A 78 4.89 1.26 -4.39
C SER A 78 3.53 0.72 -4.86
N ALA A 79 3.40 0.40 -6.16
CA ALA A 79 2.18 -0.19 -6.72
C ALA A 79 1.88 -1.59 -6.15
N TYR A 80 2.91 -2.38 -5.87
CA TYR A 80 2.74 -3.68 -5.20
C TYR A 80 2.17 -3.51 -3.79
N TYR A 81 2.79 -2.65 -2.98
CA TYR A 81 2.33 -2.41 -1.60
C TYR A 81 0.97 -1.72 -1.53
N GLU A 82 0.61 -0.88 -2.52
CA GLU A 82 -0.72 -0.30 -2.63
C GLU A 82 -1.79 -1.39 -2.81
N ARG A 83 -1.55 -2.36 -3.70
CA ARG A 83 -2.45 -3.51 -3.90
C ARG A 83 -2.55 -4.39 -2.65
N VAL A 84 -1.43 -4.60 -1.95
CA VAL A 84 -1.41 -5.34 -0.69
C VAL A 84 -2.25 -4.60 0.36
N ALA A 85 -2.05 -3.28 0.52
CA ALA A 85 -2.82 -2.47 1.45
C ALA A 85 -4.31 -2.49 1.13
N GLU A 86 -4.69 -2.39 -0.15
CA GLU A 86 -6.07 -2.48 -0.60
C GLU A 86 -6.67 -3.87 -0.32
N GLY A 87 -5.92 -4.94 -0.59
CA GLY A 87 -6.31 -6.31 -0.26
C GLY A 87 -6.53 -6.52 1.24
N LEU A 88 -5.62 -6.03 2.09
CA LEU A 88 -5.78 -6.05 3.55
C LEU A 88 -6.99 -5.23 4.00
N ARG A 89 -7.28 -4.10 3.34
CA ARG A 89 -8.44 -3.27 3.66
C ARG A 89 -9.74 -4.00 3.38
N ILE A 90 -9.88 -4.55 2.17
CA ILE A 90 -11.08 -5.29 1.76
C ILE A 90 -11.25 -6.54 2.62
N GLY A 91 -10.16 -7.31 2.81
CA GLY A 91 -10.15 -8.50 3.66
C GLY A 91 -10.50 -8.17 5.11
N GLY A 92 -9.94 -7.09 5.65
CA GLY A 92 -10.24 -6.59 6.99
C GLY A 92 -11.72 -6.22 7.15
N ILE A 93 -12.30 -5.47 6.22
CA ILE A 93 -13.74 -5.12 6.23
C ILE A 93 -14.61 -6.39 6.19
N ALA A 94 -14.30 -7.32 5.28
CA ALA A 94 -15.04 -8.58 5.17
C ALA A 94 -14.97 -9.40 6.47
N ALA A 95 -13.79 -9.51 7.07
CA ALA A 95 -13.60 -10.17 8.36
C ALA A 95 -14.38 -9.49 9.48
N LEU A 96 -14.45 -8.16 9.53
CA LEU A 96 -15.27 -7.45 10.53
C LEU A 96 -16.76 -7.77 10.38
N ILE A 97 -17.28 -7.73 9.14
CA ILE A 97 -18.69 -8.01 8.86
C ILE A 97 -19.05 -9.45 9.23
N ILE A 98 -18.22 -10.41 8.81
CA ILE A 98 -18.43 -11.84 9.12
C ILE A 98 -18.30 -12.09 10.63
N GLY A 99 -17.28 -11.51 11.27
CA GLY A 99 -17.04 -11.65 12.71
C GLY A 99 -18.21 -11.15 13.55
N ILE A 100 -18.70 -9.94 13.26
CA ILE A 100 -19.90 -9.37 13.89
C ILE A 100 -21.13 -10.24 13.60
N GLY A 101 -21.31 -10.68 12.34
CA GLY A 101 -22.45 -11.50 11.94
C GLY A 101 -22.50 -12.82 12.72
N VAL A 102 -21.38 -13.54 12.80
CA VAL A 102 -21.26 -14.79 13.56
C VAL A 102 -21.49 -14.55 15.05
N PHE A 103 -20.95 -13.46 15.60
CA PHE A 103 -21.12 -13.13 17.01
C PHE A 103 -22.59 -12.84 17.37
N LEU A 104 -23.27 -11.98 16.59
CA LEU A 104 -24.66 -11.60 16.81
C LEU A 104 -25.62 -12.77 16.59
N PHE A 105 -25.44 -13.54 15.52
CA PHE A 105 -26.30 -14.69 15.20
C PHE A 105 -26.16 -15.79 16.26
N SER A 106 -24.94 -16.02 16.78
CA SER A 106 -24.69 -16.95 17.89
C SER A 106 -25.31 -16.50 19.22
N ARG A 107 -25.64 -15.21 19.36
CA ARG A 107 -26.32 -14.67 20.55
C ARG A 107 -27.85 -14.72 20.41
N LEU A 108 -28.36 -14.56 19.19
CA LEU A 108 -29.80 -14.54 18.88
C LEU A 108 -30.43 -15.93 18.81
N LYS A 109 -29.64 -16.99 18.57
CA LYS A 109 -30.09 -18.37 18.67
C LYS A 109 -29.52 -18.99 19.96
N PRO A 110 -30.08 -18.70 21.16
CA PRO A 110 -29.78 -19.49 22.34
C PRO A 110 -30.18 -20.93 22.01
N SER A 111 -29.25 -21.88 22.13
CA SER A 111 -29.59 -23.29 21.97
C SER A 111 -30.62 -23.66 23.04
N SER A 112 -31.86 -23.88 22.62
CA SER A 112 -32.84 -24.68 23.35
C SER A 112 -32.30 -26.08 23.58
#